data_AF-A0A966YXY0-F1
#
_entry.id   AF-A0A966YXY0-F1
#
_cell.length_a   1.000
_cell.length_b   1.000
_cell.length_c   1.000
_cell.angle_alpha   90.00
_cell.angle_beta   90.00
_cell.angle_gamma   90.00
#
_symmetry.space_group_name_H-M   'P 1'
#
loop_
_entity.id
_entity.type
_entity.pdbx_description
1 polymer ?
#
loop_
_entity_poly.entity_id
_entity_poly.type
_entity_poly.pdbx_seq_one_letter_code
_entity_poly.pdbx_strand_id
1 'polypeptide(L)'
;MHKFIAKNLNSWVEDSRVRPFAVYRVSVTEIPEHLLQRSRERRAALGGGDASPSAPAETTSSSSAPVPAEAAAPSGPAPRAAAPEAAAPPPPKPDSFVVSKYRSRKKVPGWAMAGLALLPIWMFMYVRSVTAQAEEASGPLAIGAEQYATCAGCHGGNGQGGVGYQFSEGEVLKTFPNIEDQLRYVLYGTGAYNIAGVVNYGNPDREGGPHLTGERGVMPGFAGAITDYELLGAVCYERYSLGGADQDGDYAEEFEKWCAEESEIFVELQAGAALASIHETHEGIIEIGDGPADGSPPMMMEG
;
A
#
# COMPACT_ATOMS: atom_id res chain seq x y z
N MET A 1 47.65 21.47 -44.68
CA MET A 1 46.73 22.38 -43.97
C MET A 1 46.59 21.92 -42.52
N HIS A 2 47.71 21.94 -41.80
CA HIS A 2 47.84 21.67 -40.38
C HIS A 2 48.63 22.86 -39.84
N LYS A 3 48.15 23.49 -38.75
CA LYS A 3 48.62 24.75 -38.11
C LYS A 3 47.88 26.01 -38.57
N PHE A 4 46.76 26.28 -37.90
CA PHE A 4 46.09 27.58 -37.65
C PHE A 4 44.73 27.15 -37.09
N ILE A 5 44.53 26.95 -35.78
CA ILE A 5 44.25 27.99 -34.80
C ILE A 5 44.52 27.34 -33.42
N ALA A 6 45.77 27.37 -32.98
CA ALA A 6 46.18 27.11 -31.61
C ALA A 6 46.54 28.47 -30.99
N LYS A 7 45.53 29.22 -30.59
CA LYS A 7 45.62 30.47 -29.82
C LYS A 7 44.22 30.91 -29.42
N ASN A 8 43.71 30.41 -28.31
CA ASN A 8 42.98 31.24 -27.37
C ASN A 8 42.72 30.53 -26.03
N LEU A 9 43.19 31.21 -24.98
CA LEU A 9 42.71 31.15 -23.59
C LEU A 9 43.11 29.95 -22.73
N ASN A 10 44.43 29.80 -22.59
CA ASN A 10 45.06 29.42 -21.32
C ASN A 10 45.07 30.63 -20.36
N SER A 11 43.90 31.02 -19.86
CA SER A 11 43.77 32.01 -18.79
C SER A 11 42.50 31.68 -18.01
N TRP A 12 42.60 31.65 -16.68
CA TRP A 12 41.58 31.28 -15.68
C TRP A 12 41.71 29.88 -15.07
N VAL A 13 42.94 29.43 -14.84
CA VAL A 13 43.25 28.48 -13.75
C VAL A 13 44.30 29.13 -12.86
N GLU A 14 43.91 30.17 -12.11
CA GLU A 14 44.58 30.58 -10.88
C GLU A 14 43.80 31.72 -10.19
N ASP A 15 43.72 31.62 -8.87
CA ASP A 15 43.07 32.51 -7.90
C ASP A 15 41.54 32.37 -7.72
N SER A 16 41.16 31.48 -6.81
CA SER A 16 40.06 31.70 -5.86
C SER A 16 40.17 30.72 -4.69
N ARG A 17 41.01 31.09 -3.73
CA ARG A 17 41.01 30.69 -2.30
C ARG A 17 39.96 29.64 -1.89
N VAL A 18 40.46 28.42 -1.65
CA VAL A 18 39.78 27.38 -0.87
C VAL A 18 39.45 27.96 0.51
N ARG A 19 38.17 28.21 0.77
CA ARG A 19 37.67 28.42 2.12
C ARG A 19 37.59 27.04 2.79
N PRO A 20 38.13 26.84 4.00
CA PRO A 20 37.91 25.59 4.71
C PRO A 20 36.41 25.52 5.01
N PHE A 21 35.75 24.48 4.49
CA PHE A 21 34.39 24.15 4.90
C PHE A 21 34.47 23.81 6.39
N ALA A 22 33.90 24.69 7.21
CA ALA A 22 33.80 24.47 8.64
C ALA A 22 32.99 23.19 8.86
N VAL A 23 33.64 22.15 9.38
CA VAL A 23 32.97 21.00 9.97
C VAL A 23 32.10 21.54 11.11
N TYR A 24 30.80 21.69 10.86
CA TYR A 24 29.85 21.90 11.94
C TYR A 24 29.76 20.57 12.70
N ARG A 25 30.52 20.47 13.80
CA ARG A 25 30.18 19.52 14.86
C ARG A 25 28.78 19.89 15.35
N VAL A 26 27.82 19.00 15.13
CA VAL A 26 26.54 19.03 15.84
C VAL A 26 26.88 18.84 17.31
N SER A 27 26.85 19.92 18.09
CA SER A 27 26.89 19.82 19.54
C SER A 27 25.61 19.11 19.97
N VAL A 28 25.76 17.88 20.44
CA VAL A 28 24.77 17.19 21.27
C VAL A 28 24.23 18.21 22.28
N THR A 29 22.92 18.37 22.31
CA THR A 29 22.23 19.28 23.25
C THR A 29 22.42 18.75 24.66
N GLU A 30 23.53 19.11 25.29
CA GLU A 30 23.72 18.97 26.72
C GLU A 30 22.76 19.97 27.37
N ILE A 31 21.59 19.46 27.81
CA ILE A 31 20.59 20.28 28.51
C ILE A 31 21.29 20.81 29.78
N PRO A 32 21.44 22.13 29.94
CA PRO A 32 22.10 22.68 31.12
C PRO A 32 21.38 22.20 32.39
N GLU A 33 22.09 21.52 33.30
CA GLU A 33 21.54 20.92 34.53
C GLU A 33 20.64 21.89 35.33
N HIS A 34 20.98 23.19 35.34
CA HIS A 34 20.18 24.22 36.00
C HIS A 34 18.73 24.35 35.47
N LEU A 35 18.46 23.99 34.21
CA LEU A 35 17.10 23.98 33.66
C LEU A 35 16.30 22.79 34.18
N LEU A 36 16.94 21.64 34.36
CA LEU A 36 16.33 20.46 34.97
C LEU A 36 16.04 20.72 36.45
N GLN A 37 16.98 21.32 37.16
CA GLN A 37 16.81 21.68 38.57
C GLN A 37 15.65 22.67 38.77
N ARG A 38 15.58 23.73 37.97
CA ARG A 38 14.46 24.69 37.99
C ARG A 38 13.11 24.07 37.60
N SER A 39 13.12 23.00 36.78
CA SER A 39 11.92 22.23 36.45
C SER A 39 11.47 21.34 37.60
N ARG A 40 12.42 20.70 38.31
CA ARG A 40 12.16 19.87 39.50
C ARG A 40 11.65 20.71 40.65
N GLU A 41 12.24 21.89 40.87
CA GLU A 41 11.78 22.86 41.87
C GLU A 41 10.36 23.35 41.58
N ARG A 42 10.02 23.60 40.31
CA ARG A 42 8.63 23.93 39.92
C ARG A 42 7.67 22.76 40.09
N ARG A 43 8.10 21.53 39.82
CA ARG A 43 7.29 20.33 40.00
C ARG A 43 7.05 20.03 41.48
N ALA A 44 8.04 20.26 42.33
CA ALA A 44 7.94 20.17 43.78
C ALA A 44 7.03 21.26 44.35
N ALA A 45 7.12 22.49 43.85
CA ALA A 45 6.25 23.60 44.26
C ALA A 45 4.78 23.42 43.86
N LEU A 46 4.50 22.59 42.85
CA LEU A 46 3.15 22.28 42.37
C LEU A 46 2.58 20.97 42.93
N GLY A 47 3.24 20.35 43.92
CA GLY A 47 2.69 19.21 44.66
C GLY A 47 2.58 17.93 43.84
N GLY A 48 3.70 17.48 43.26
CA GLY A 48 3.77 16.17 42.58
C GLY A 48 3.54 15.01 43.56
N GLY A 49 2.32 14.48 43.56
CA GLY A 49 1.95 13.22 44.20
C GLY A 49 1.63 12.16 43.15
N ASP A 50 2.47 11.13 43.09
CA ASP A 50 2.19 9.87 42.43
C ASP A 50 1.02 9.15 43.11
N ALA A 51 0.06 8.66 42.32
CA ALA A 51 -0.82 7.56 42.70
C ALA A 51 -1.22 6.75 41.46
N SER A 52 -0.87 5.46 41.52
CA SER A 52 -1.18 4.38 40.59
C SER A 52 -2.69 4.00 40.58
N PRO A 53 -3.14 3.12 39.68
CA PRO A 53 -4.50 3.07 39.15
C PRO A 53 -5.49 2.27 40.01
N SER A 54 -6.78 2.50 39.80
CA SER A 54 -7.85 1.58 40.21
C SER A 54 -8.94 1.50 39.16
N ALA A 55 -9.45 0.27 39.04
CA ALA A 55 -10.12 -0.36 37.91
C ALA A 55 -11.62 0.01 37.78
N PRO A 56 -12.36 -0.54 36.80
CA PRO A 56 -13.60 0.01 36.25
C PRO A 56 -14.87 -0.46 36.97
N ALA A 57 -15.98 0.22 36.72
CA ALA A 57 -17.31 -0.32 36.98
C ALA A 57 -18.30 0.15 35.90
N GLU A 58 -18.73 -0.81 35.08
CA GLU A 58 -19.84 -0.68 34.14
C GLU A 58 -21.18 -0.71 34.87
N THR A 59 -22.10 0.13 34.40
CA THR A 59 -23.49 0.24 34.85
C THR A 59 -24.37 -0.76 34.11
N THR A 60 -25.01 -1.64 34.87
CA THR A 60 -26.14 -2.49 34.48
C THR A 60 -27.37 -1.65 34.09
N SER A 61 -28.01 -1.98 32.96
CA SER A 61 -29.41 -1.64 32.66
C SER A 61 -30.21 -2.92 32.41
N SER A 62 -31.29 -3.09 33.18
CA SER A 62 -32.28 -4.15 33.01
C SER A 62 -33.28 -3.81 31.89
N SER A 63 -33.69 -4.82 31.12
CA SER A 63 -34.90 -4.80 30.30
C SER A 63 -35.67 -6.10 30.49
N SER A 64 -36.97 -5.98 30.74
CA SER A 64 -37.88 -7.06 31.11
C SER A 64 -38.70 -7.55 29.91
N ALA A 65 -38.96 -8.86 29.89
CA ALA A 65 -40.09 -9.50 29.21
C ALA A 65 -40.84 -10.36 30.27
N PRO A 66 -42.14 -10.64 30.14
CA PRO A 66 -42.59 -11.74 29.26
C PRO A 66 -44.00 -11.58 28.63
N VAL A 67 -44.41 -12.59 27.86
CA VAL A 67 -45.73 -12.83 27.20
C VAL A 67 -46.41 -14.07 27.85
N PRO A 68 -47.56 -14.64 27.41
CA PRO A 68 -48.93 -14.18 27.08
C PRO A 68 -50.04 -14.97 27.86
N ALA A 69 -51.33 -14.68 27.56
CA ALA A 69 -52.53 -15.57 27.49
C ALA A 69 -53.80 -14.83 27.99
N GLU A 70 -55.06 -15.04 27.59
CA GLU A 70 -55.80 -15.66 26.47
C GLU A 70 -57.28 -15.23 26.73
N ALA A 71 -58.03 -14.94 25.65
CA ALA A 71 -59.49 -14.87 25.44
C ALA A 71 -60.51 -14.49 26.55
N ALA A 72 -61.36 -13.48 26.26
CA ALA A 72 -62.82 -13.60 26.14
C ALA A 72 -63.45 -12.29 25.60
N ALA A 73 -64.47 -12.41 24.75
CA ALA A 73 -65.32 -11.32 24.23
C ALA A 73 -66.80 -11.70 24.48
N PRO A 74 -67.81 -10.87 24.13
CA PRO A 74 -67.97 -9.41 24.20
C PRO A 74 -69.25 -9.05 25.01
N SER A 75 -69.53 -7.78 25.29
CA SER A 75 -70.89 -7.21 25.42
C SER A 75 -70.81 -5.70 25.66
N GLY A 76 -71.52 -4.91 24.86
CA GLY A 76 -71.40 -3.45 24.81
C GLY A 76 -71.89 -2.73 26.09
N PRO A 77 -71.44 -1.49 26.33
CA PRO A 77 -71.94 -0.71 27.45
C PRO A 77 -73.20 0.08 27.06
N ALA A 78 -74.26 -0.06 27.86
CA ALA A 78 -75.27 0.98 28.05
C ALA A 78 -74.92 1.76 29.33
N PRO A 79 -75.31 3.05 29.41
CA PRO A 79 -74.46 4.10 29.95
C PRO A 79 -74.48 4.16 31.48
N ARG A 80 -73.37 4.55 32.09
CA ARG A 80 -73.35 4.98 33.48
C ARG A 80 -72.66 6.33 33.62
N ALA A 81 -73.35 7.18 34.35
CA ALA A 81 -73.13 8.60 34.53
C ALA A 81 -71.71 8.96 34.96
N ALA A 82 -71.28 10.15 34.55
CA ALA A 82 -70.00 10.76 34.87
C ALA A 82 -69.71 10.69 36.38
N ALA A 83 -68.58 10.06 36.73
CA ALA A 83 -67.90 10.29 37.99
C ALA A 83 -67.05 11.57 37.86
N PRO A 84 -67.00 12.42 38.89
CA PRO A 84 -66.40 13.75 38.82
C PRO A 84 -64.89 13.71 38.57
N GLU A 85 -64.42 14.65 37.76
CA GLU A 85 -63.02 14.95 37.44
C GLU A 85 -62.12 14.90 38.69
N ALA A 86 -61.11 14.04 38.70
CA ALA A 86 -60.06 14.07 39.71
C ALA A 86 -59.22 15.34 39.52
N ALA A 87 -59.15 16.18 40.55
CA ALA A 87 -58.42 17.43 40.52
C ALA A 87 -56.97 17.24 40.06
N ALA A 88 -56.53 18.05 39.09
CA ALA A 88 -55.16 18.04 38.58
C ALA A 88 -54.15 18.30 39.71
N PRO A 89 -52.97 17.63 39.70
CA PRO A 89 -51.93 17.87 40.69
C PRO A 89 -51.46 19.34 40.63
N PRO A 90 -51.15 19.98 41.78
CA PRO A 90 -50.76 21.38 41.81
C PRO A 90 -49.49 21.61 40.98
N PRO A 91 -49.35 22.78 40.33
CA PRO A 91 -48.20 23.08 39.48
C PRO A 91 -46.89 22.98 40.28
N PRO A 92 -45.79 22.53 39.66
CA PRO A 92 -44.50 22.42 40.33
C PRO A 92 -44.08 23.78 40.88
N LYS A 93 -43.65 23.81 42.14
CA LYS A 93 -43.23 25.05 42.82
C LYS A 93 -42.11 25.71 42.00
N PRO A 94 -42.14 27.04 41.83
CA PRO A 94 -41.09 27.75 41.09
C PRO A 94 -39.74 27.49 41.74
N ASP A 95 -38.72 27.22 40.91
CA ASP A 95 -37.36 26.98 41.38
C ASP A 95 -36.94 28.09 42.36
N SER A 96 -36.45 27.70 43.54
CA SER A 96 -35.94 28.66 44.50
C SER A 96 -34.78 29.46 43.89
N PHE A 97 -34.57 30.69 44.37
CA PHE A 97 -33.50 31.57 43.88
C PHE A 97 -32.12 30.88 43.87
N VAL A 98 -31.86 29.99 44.83
CA VAL A 98 -30.62 29.21 44.91
C VAL A 98 -30.55 28.15 43.81
N VAL A 99 -31.66 27.44 43.56
CA VAL A 99 -31.75 26.42 42.51
C VAL A 99 -31.66 27.05 41.12
N SER A 100 -32.29 28.21 40.90
CA SER A 100 -32.22 28.92 39.61
C SER A 100 -30.82 29.50 39.35
N LYS A 101 -30.14 30.05 40.37
CA LYS A 101 -28.73 30.48 40.29
C LYS A 101 -27.75 29.32 40.10
N TYR A 102 -28.07 28.13 40.59
CA TYR A 102 -27.24 26.94 40.39
C TYR A 102 -27.41 26.39 38.97
N ARG A 103 -28.66 26.31 38.49
CA ARG A 103 -29.00 25.86 37.12
C ARG A 103 -28.51 26.81 36.02
N SER A 104 -28.34 28.10 36.31
CA SER A 104 -27.85 29.09 35.34
C SER A 104 -26.33 29.09 35.14
N ARG A 105 -25.57 28.31 35.90
CA ARG A 105 -24.10 28.21 35.74
C ARG A 105 -23.79 27.38 34.49
N LYS A 106 -23.03 27.96 33.55
CA LYS A 106 -22.53 27.24 32.38
C LYS A 106 -21.54 26.17 32.84
N LYS A 107 -21.89 24.90 32.62
CA LYS A 107 -21.09 23.74 33.06
C LYS A 107 -19.83 23.51 32.21
N VAL A 108 -19.81 24.02 30.97
CA VAL A 108 -18.70 23.82 30.05
C VAL A 108 -18.08 25.18 29.71
N PRO A 109 -16.80 25.42 30.02
CA PRO A 109 -16.12 26.63 29.62
C PRO A 109 -15.82 26.59 28.11
N GLY A 110 -15.82 27.76 27.44
CA GLY A 110 -15.67 27.82 25.98
C GLY A 110 -14.37 27.18 25.45
N TRP A 111 -13.29 27.19 26.24
CA TRP A 111 -12.02 26.54 25.88
C TRP A 111 -12.15 25.01 25.79
N ALA A 112 -13.05 24.40 26.57
CA ALA A 112 -13.28 22.96 26.52
C ALA A 112 -13.99 22.56 25.21
N MET A 113 -14.91 23.39 24.72
CA MET A 113 -15.53 23.18 23.40
C MET A 113 -14.54 23.37 22.27
N ALA A 114 -13.63 24.34 22.37
CA ALA A 114 -12.56 24.55 21.40
C ALA A 114 -11.57 23.37 21.37
N GLY A 115 -11.20 22.83 22.54
CA GLY A 115 -10.37 21.63 22.63
C GLY A 115 -11.03 20.40 22.03
N LEU A 116 -12.32 20.17 22.32
CA LEU A 116 -13.11 19.09 21.73
C LEU A 116 -13.25 19.20 20.21
N ALA A 117 -13.38 20.41 19.68
CA ALA A 117 -13.44 20.64 18.23
C ALA A 117 -12.08 20.42 17.54
N LEU A 118 -10.97 20.63 18.25
CA LEU A 118 -9.62 20.40 17.72
C LEU A 118 -9.26 18.91 17.65
N LEU A 119 -9.81 18.07 18.54
CA LEU A 119 -9.49 16.63 18.59
C LEU A 119 -9.71 15.87 17.28
N PRO A 120 -10.84 15.99 16.54
CA PRO A 120 -10.99 15.28 15.26
C PRO A 120 -10.01 15.79 14.19
N ILE A 121 -9.68 17.08 14.19
CA ILE A 121 -8.72 17.68 13.25
C ILE A 121 -7.30 17.19 13.56
N TRP A 122 -6.92 17.24 14.84
CA TRP A 122 -5.64 16.74 15.31
C TRP A 122 -5.53 15.23 15.08
N MET A 123 -6.59 14.45 15.32
CA MET A 123 -6.60 13.01 15.06
C MET A 123 -6.44 12.72 13.57
N PHE A 124 -7.13 13.43 12.69
CA PHE A 124 -6.95 13.27 11.24
C PHE A 124 -5.52 13.61 10.81
N MET A 125 -4.96 14.73 11.29
CA MET A 125 -3.58 15.13 11.00
C MET A 125 -2.58 14.12 11.58
N TYR A 126 -2.82 13.65 12.80
CA TYR A 126 -2.01 12.65 13.48
C TYR A 126 -2.00 11.36 12.69
N VAL A 127 -3.18 10.82 12.34
CA VAL A 127 -3.32 9.65 11.48
C VAL A 127 -2.56 9.86 10.18
N ARG A 128 -2.75 10.98 9.48
CA ARG A 128 -2.01 11.28 8.23
C ARG A 128 -0.50 11.39 8.43
N SER A 129 -0.03 11.77 9.62
CA SER A 129 1.39 11.91 9.96
C SER A 129 2.04 10.60 10.41
N VAL A 130 1.28 9.69 11.03
CA VAL A 130 1.77 8.37 11.49
C VAL A 130 1.44 7.24 10.52
N THR A 131 0.50 7.44 9.60
CA THR A 131 0.41 6.60 8.40
C THR A 131 1.67 6.88 7.61
N ALA A 132 2.52 5.85 7.45
CA ALA A 132 3.58 5.87 6.46
C ALA A 132 2.99 6.47 5.18
N GLN A 133 3.61 7.53 4.67
CA GLN A 133 3.38 7.84 3.27
C GLN A 133 3.77 6.56 2.53
N ALA A 134 2.97 6.13 1.56
CA ALA A 134 3.52 5.22 0.57
C ALA A 134 4.84 5.88 0.16
N GLU A 135 5.95 5.22 0.46
CA GLU A 135 7.19 5.41 -0.28
C GLU A 135 6.76 5.59 -1.73
N GLU A 136 7.21 6.67 -2.37
CA GLU A 136 6.96 6.88 -3.81
C GLU A 136 7.06 5.52 -4.45
N ALA A 137 5.96 4.96 -4.98
CA ALA A 137 5.97 3.57 -5.39
C ALA A 137 7.08 3.45 -6.42
N SER A 138 8.20 2.85 -6.00
CA SER A 138 9.47 2.85 -6.70
C SER A 138 9.78 1.42 -7.09
N GLY A 139 10.70 1.30 -8.05
CA GLY A 139 11.12 0.01 -8.56
C GLY A 139 10.12 -0.67 -9.50
N PRO A 140 10.38 -1.95 -9.83
CA PRO A 140 9.71 -2.69 -10.90
C PRO A 140 8.20 -2.83 -10.71
N LEU A 141 7.74 -3.09 -9.48
CA LEU A 141 6.32 -3.33 -9.21
C LEU A 141 5.46 -2.09 -9.46
N ALA A 142 5.97 -0.91 -9.13
CA ALA A 142 5.25 0.33 -9.35
C ALA A 142 5.14 0.67 -10.83
N ILE A 143 6.24 0.55 -11.57
CA ILE A 143 6.27 0.71 -13.03
C ILE A 143 5.33 -0.30 -13.68
N GLY A 144 5.36 -1.55 -13.21
CA GLY A 144 4.47 -2.59 -13.70
C GLY A 144 3.00 -2.28 -13.49
N ALA A 145 2.63 -1.72 -12.34
CA ALA A 145 1.26 -1.31 -12.07
C ALA A 145 0.76 -0.24 -13.08
N GLU A 146 1.63 0.69 -13.48
CA GLU A 146 1.31 1.69 -14.51
C GLU A 146 1.11 1.04 -15.88
N GLN A 147 2.00 0.13 -16.27
CA GLN A 147 1.95 -0.47 -17.61
C GLN A 147 0.87 -1.55 -17.74
N TYR A 148 0.45 -2.14 -16.62
CA TYR A 148 -0.56 -3.19 -16.58
C TYR A 148 -1.91 -2.76 -17.18
N ALA A 149 -2.21 -1.45 -17.25
CA ALA A 149 -3.41 -0.95 -17.90
C ALA A 149 -3.57 -1.46 -19.35
N THR A 150 -2.45 -1.66 -20.07
CA THR A 150 -2.45 -2.20 -21.43
C THR A 150 -2.73 -3.71 -21.45
N CYS A 151 -2.26 -4.45 -20.44
CA CYS A 151 -2.46 -5.89 -20.29
C CYS A 151 -3.89 -6.23 -19.81
N ALA A 152 -4.43 -5.40 -18.92
CA ALA A 152 -5.71 -5.59 -18.24
C ALA A 152 -6.92 -5.73 -19.18
N GLY A 153 -6.86 -5.15 -20.39
CA GLY A 153 -7.93 -5.26 -21.38
C GLY A 153 -8.22 -6.70 -21.82
N CYS A 154 -7.19 -7.56 -21.83
CA CYS A 154 -7.34 -8.98 -22.21
C CYS A 154 -7.25 -9.92 -21.01
N HIS A 155 -6.42 -9.58 -20.02
CA HIS A 155 -6.14 -10.41 -18.84
C HIS A 155 -7.00 -10.04 -17.62
N GLY A 156 -7.86 -9.02 -17.74
CA GLY A 156 -8.72 -8.54 -16.66
C GLY A 156 -7.98 -7.61 -15.68
N GLY A 157 -8.69 -6.68 -15.06
CA GLY A 157 -8.09 -5.68 -14.17
C GLY A 157 -7.34 -6.23 -12.95
N ASN A 158 -7.68 -7.44 -12.50
CA ASN A 158 -7.02 -8.12 -11.39
C ASN A 158 -6.30 -9.41 -11.87
N GLY A 159 -5.99 -9.52 -13.16
CA GLY A 159 -5.39 -10.74 -13.71
C GLY A 159 -6.32 -11.96 -13.70
N GLN A 160 -7.64 -11.78 -13.56
CA GLN A 160 -8.60 -12.90 -13.53
C GLN A 160 -8.80 -13.60 -14.89
N GLY A 161 -8.15 -13.10 -15.94
CA GLY A 161 -8.26 -13.59 -17.30
C GLY A 161 -9.51 -13.09 -18.02
N GLY A 162 -9.67 -13.57 -19.24
CA GLY A 162 -10.79 -13.22 -20.12
C GLY A 162 -10.49 -13.70 -21.53
N VAL A 163 -10.08 -12.76 -22.38
CA VAL A 163 -9.51 -13.06 -23.71
C VAL A 163 -8.17 -13.78 -23.53
N GLY A 164 -7.29 -13.23 -22.69
CA GLY A 164 -6.06 -13.86 -22.26
C GLY A 164 -6.27 -14.86 -21.13
N TYR A 165 -5.25 -15.66 -20.85
CA TYR A 165 -5.22 -16.52 -19.67
C TYR A 165 -5.22 -15.70 -18.38
N GLN A 166 -5.69 -16.31 -17.29
CA GLN A 166 -5.60 -15.69 -15.98
C GLN A 166 -4.15 -15.70 -15.47
N PHE A 167 -3.80 -14.70 -14.67
CA PHE A 167 -2.56 -14.66 -13.92
C PHE A 167 -2.77 -15.09 -12.47
N SER A 168 -3.90 -14.68 -11.88
CA SER A 168 -4.23 -14.90 -10.48
C SER A 168 -4.29 -16.38 -10.09
N GLU A 169 -4.23 -16.64 -8.78
CA GLU A 169 -4.30 -18.00 -8.20
C GLU A 169 -3.13 -18.90 -8.62
N GLY A 170 -1.95 -18.31 -8.87
CA GLY A 170 -0.74 -19.03 -9.26
C GLY A 170 -0.72 -19.52 -10.71
N GLU A 171 -1.72 -19.18 -11.53
CA GLU A 171 -1.81 -19.68 -12.90
C GLU A 171 -0.70 -19.15 -13.81
N VAL A 172 -0.25 -17.91 -13.60
CA VAL A 172 0.93 -17.37 -14.29
C VAL A 172 2.18 -18.17 -13.92
N LEU A 173 2.32 -18.60 -12.66
CA LEU A 173 3.49 -19.33 -12.17
C LEU A 173 3.50 -20.79 -12.66
N LYS A 174 2.33 -21.41 -12.80
CA LYS A 174 2.20 -22.73 -13.44
C LYS A 174 2.60 -22.68 -14.92
N THR A 175 2.26 -21.59 -15.60
CA THR A 175 2.56 -21.37 -17.01
C THR A 175 4.02 -21.00 -17.22
N PHE A 176 4.55 -20.14 -16.36
CA PHE A 176 5.91 -19.63 -16.40
C PHE A 176 6.59 -19.85 -15.05
N PRO A 177 7.10 -21.06 -14.79
CA PRO A 177 7.90 -21.35 -13.61
C PRO A 177 9.11 -20.43 -13.54
N ASN A 178 9.71 -20.13 -14.70
CA ASN A 178 10.84 -19.23 -14.85
C ASN A 178 10.35 -17.89 -15.43
N ILE A 179 10.68 -16.78 -14.78
CA ILE A 179 10.31 -15.43 -15.23
C ILE A 179 10.81 -15.12 -16.65
N GLU A 180 11.95 -15.67 -17.05
CA GLU A 180 12.56 -15.47 -18.36
C GLU A 180 11.68 -15.94 -19.51
N ASP A 181 10.94 -17.04 -19.32
CA ASP A 181 9.99 -17.54 -20.32
C ASP A 181 8.79 -16.60 -20.47
N GLN A 182 8.32 -16.02 -19.35
CA GLN A 182 7.27 -14.99 -19.38
C GLN A 182 7.76 -13.74 -20.10
N LEU A 183 8.95 -13.25 -19.74
CA LEU A 183 9.58 -12.09 -20.36
C LEU A 183 9.72 -12.28 -21.87
N ARG A 184 10.24 -13.44 -22.31
CA ARG A 184 10.39 -13.78 -23.74
C ARG A 184 9.04 -13.82 -24.46
N TYR A 185 8.03 -14.45 -23.86
CA TYR A 185 6.71 -14.51 -24.48
C TYR A 185 6.06 -13.13 -24.57
N VAL A 186 6.18 -12.29 -23.55
CA VAL A 186 5.63 -10.91 -23.58
C VAL A 186 6.37 -10.04 -24.59
N LEU A 187 7.69 -10.21 -24.71
CA LEU A 187 8.52 -9.47 -25.67
C LEU A 187 8.12 -9.75 -27.12
N TYR A 188 7.95 -11.03 -27.49
CA TYR A 188 7.74 -11.44 -28.88
C TYR A 188 6.28 -11.70 -29.26
N GLY A 189 5.46 -12.17 -28.32
CA GLY A 189 4.05 -12.50 -28.50
C GLY A 189 3.78 -13.66 -29.45
N THR A 190 2.49 -14.01 -29.56
CA THR A 190 2.00 -15.16 -30.33
C THR A 190 2.43 -15.12 -31.81
N GLY A 191 2.44 -13.92 -32.42
CA GLY A 191 2.74 -13.77 -33.84
C GLY A 191 4.16 -14.17 -34.20
N ALA A 192 5.15 -13.69 -33.45
CA ALA A 192 6.55 -14.03 -33.68
C ALA A 192 6.83 -15.51 -33.39
N TYR A 193 6.27 -16.05 -32.29
CA TYR A 193 6.39 -17.48 -31.97
C TYR A 193 5.87 -18.38 -33.11
N ASN A 194 4.69 -18.06 -33.66
CA ASN A 194 4.12 -18.80 -34.78
C ASN A 194 4.98 -18.72 -36.04
N ILE A 195 5.62 -17.57 -36.32
CA ILE A 195 6.54 -17.41 -37.46
C ILE A 195 7.81 -18.24 -37.25
N ALA A 196 8.32 -18.30 -36.02
CA ALA A 196 9.49 -19.10 -35.65
C ALA A 196 9.19 -20.62 -35.60
N GLY A 197 7.92 -21.02 -35.65
CA GLY A 197 7.51 -22.42 -35.53
C GLY A 197 7.61 -22.96 -34.10
N VAL A 198 7.72 -22.08 -33.10
CA VAL A 198 7.76 -22.42 -31.68
C VAL A 198 6.34 -22.40 -31.14
N VAL A 199 5.88 -23.51 -30.57
CA VAL A 199 4.47 -23.71 -30.22
C VAL A 199 4.22 -23.61 -28.72
N ASN A 200 5.15 -24.13 -27.89
CA ASN A 200 5.04 -24.02 -26.44
C ASN A 200 5.93 -22.88 -25.94
N TYR A 201 5.32 -21.88 -25.29
CA TYR A 201 6.02 -20.70 -24.80
C TYR A 201 6.29 -20.71 -23.29
N GLY A 202 5.84 -21.75 -22.58
CA GLY A 202 6.02 -21.86 -21.13
C GLY A 202 6.29 -23.30 -20.73
N ASN A 203 5.83 -23.68 -19.53
CA ASN A 203 6.12 -24.98 -18.95
C ASN A 203 5.53 -26.14 -19.78
N PRO A 204 6.37 -27.01 -20.39
CA PRO A 204 5.89 -28.20 -21.10
C PRO A 204 5.17 -29.20 -20.18
N ASP A 205 5.52 -29.20 -18.89
CA ASP A 205 5.03 -30.12 -17.87
C ASP A 205 3.92 -29.50 -17.00
N ARG A 206 3.29 -28.41 -17.47
CA ARG A 206 2.23 -27.71 -16.74
C ARG A 206 1.08 -28.66 -16.42
N GLU A 207 0.63 -28.67 -15.16
CA GLU A 207 -0.57 -29.39 -14.75
C GLU A 207 -1.81 -28.89 -15.52
N GLY A 208 -2.56 -29.80 -16.14
CA GLY A 208 -3.66 -29.45 -17.04
C GLY A 208 -3.22 -29.20 -18.50
N GLY A 209 -1.93 -29.40 -18.81
CA GLY A 209 -1.35 -29.28 -20.14
C GLY A 209 -0.63 -27.96 -20.36
N PRO A 210 0.39 -27.94 -21.25
CA PRO A 210 1.07 -26.72 -21.65
C PRO A 210 0.11 -25.80 -22.37
N HIS A 211 0.29 -24.50 -22.20
CA HIS A 211 -0.41 -23.53 -23.03
C HIS A 211 0.33 -23.32 -24.34
N LEU A 212 -0.37 -23.45 -25.47
CA LEU A 212 0.24 -23.33 -26.79
C LEU A 212 -0.15 -22.02 -27.48
N THR A 213 0.69 -21.60 -28.42
CA THR A 213 0.49 -20.37 -29.17
C THR A 213 -0.82 -20.39 -29.96
N GLY A 214 -1.64 -19.36 -29.79
CA GLY A 214 -2.89 -19.20 -30.53
C GLY A 214 -4.06 -20.07 -30.06
N GLU A 215 -3.90 -20.90 -29.01
CA GLU A 215 -5.01 -21.66 -28.43
C GLU A 215 -6.02 -20.77 -27.71
N ARG A 216 -5.57 -19.64 -27.17
CA ARG A 216 -6.42 -18.66 -26.50
C ARG A 216 -5.96 -17.25 -26.77
N GLY A 217 -6.72 -16.57 -27.63
CA GLY A 217 -6.41 -15.21 -28.06
C GLY A 217 -5.09 -15.13 -28.83
N VAL A 218 -4.71 -13.91 -29.16
CA VAL A 218 -3.41 -13.59 -29.76
C VAL A 218 -2.75 -12.58 -28.86
N MET A 219 -1.70 -12.99 -28.17
CA MET A 219 -0.92 -12.13 -27.30
C MET A 219 0.01 -11.27 -28.18
N PRO A 220 -0.11 -9.93 -28.17
CA PRO A 220 0.73 -9.05 -28.97
C PRO A 220 2.15 -9.02 -28.40
N GLY A 221 3.16 -9.00 -29.27
CA GLY A 221 4.54 -8.77 -28.83
C GLY A 221 4.75 -7.31 -28.47
N PHE A 222 5.49 -7.05 -27.39
CA PHE A 222 5.74 -5.71 -26.86
C PHE A 222 7.14 -5.16 -27.15
N ALA A 223 7.99 -5.90 -27.86
CA ALA A 223 9.29 -5.43 -28.31
C ALA A 223 9.18 -4.08 -29.04
N GLY A 224 9.80 -3.04 -28.47
CA GLY A 224 9.79 -1.67 -29.00
C GLY A 224 8.47 -0.90 -28.83
N ALA A 225 7.42 -1.51 -28.27
CA ALA A 225 6.17 -0.83 -27.91
C ALA A 225 6.28 -0.19 -26.51
N ILE A 226 6.96 -0.86 -25.60
CA ILE A 226 7.43 -0.34 -24.31
C ILE A 226 8.92 -0.63 -24.18
N THR A 227 9.59 0.05 -23.27
CA THR A 227 11.00 -0.22 -22.97
C THR A 227 11.17 -1.53 -22.23
N ASP A 228 12.38 -2.09 -22.27
CA ASP A 228 12.68 -3.38 -21.65
C ASP A 228 12.53 -3.38 -20.12
N TYR A 229 12.87 -2.27 -19.45
CA TYR A 229 12.66 -2.15 -18.00
C TYR A 229 11.18 -1.98 -17.63
N GLU A 230 10.38 -1.34 -18.49
CA GLU A 230 8.92 -1.27 -18.32
C GLU A 230 8.27 -2.64 -18.52
N LEU A 231 8.77 -3.43 -19.47
CA LEU A 231 8.32 -4.79 -19.70
C LEU A 231 8.65 -5.69 -18.50
N LEU A 232 9.87 -5.61 -17.97
CA LEU A 232 10.24 -6.29 -16.74
C LEU A 232 9.33 -5.89 -15.58
N GLY A 233 9.07 -4.59 -15.41
CA GLY A 233 8.14 -4.09 -14.41
C GLY A 233 6.75 -4.71 -14.54
N ALA A 234 6.18 -4.72 -15.75
CA ALA A 234 4.87 -5.32 -16.03
C ALA A 234 4.84 -6.81 -15.64
N VAL A 235 5.87 -7.58 -16.01
CA VAL A 235 5.97 -9.00 -15.65
C VAL A 235 6.12 -9.19 -14.15
N CYS A 236 6.92 -8.37 -13.46
CA CYS A 236 7.04 -8.39 -12.01
C CYS A 236 5.68 -8.12 -11.33
N TYR A 237 4.92 -7.13 -11.80
CA TYR A 237 3.59 -6.86 -11.28
C TYR A 237 2.62 -8.02 -11.53
N GLU A 238 2.64 -8.59 -12.74
CA GLU A 238 1.84 -9.78 -13.08
C GLU A 238 2.12 -10.97 -12.17
N ARG A 239 3.38 -11.20 -11.79
CA ARG A 239 3.78 -12.34 -10.95
C ARG A 239 3.52 -12.10 -9.47
N TYR A 240 4.02 -10.99 -8.92
CA TYR A 240 4.06 -10.76 -7.48
C TYR A 240 2.84 -10.01 -6.95
N SER A 241 2.20 -9.15 -7.77
CA SER A 241 1.00 -8.43 -7.34
C SER A 241 -0.30 -9.15 -7.72
N LEU A 242 -0.32 -9.85 -8.86
CA LEU A 242 -1.53 -10.54 -9.34
C LEU A 242 -1.42 -12.05 -9.24
N GLY A 243 -0.26 -12.61 -9.58
CA GLY A 243 -0.02 -14.05 -9.72
C GLY A 243 0.08 -14.82 -8.42
N GLY A 244 0.40 -14.13 -7.32
CA GLY A 244 0.55 -14.73 -6.00
C GLY A 244 1.94 -15.33 -5.74
N ALA A 245 2.96 -14.90 -6.49
CA ALA A 245 4.35 -15.22 -6.14
C ALA A 245 4.71 -14.54 -4.81
N ASP A 246 5.25 -15.32 -3.88
CA ASP A 246 5.66 -14.81 -2.56
C ASP A 246 7.11 -14.31 -2.62
N GLN A 247 7.27 -12.99 -2.56
CA GLN A 247 8.58 -12.31 -2.57
C GLN A 247 9.44 -12.63 -1.34
N ASP A 248 8.85 -13.11 -0.25
CA ASP A 248 9.58 -13.50 0.97
C ASP A 248 9.64 -15.03 1.16
N GLY A 249 9.11 -15.78 0.19
CA GLY A 249 8.96 -17.23 0.23
C GLY A 249 9.69 -17.93 -0.90
N ASP A 250 9.00 -18.87 -1.55
CA ASP A 250 9.57 -19.74 -2.60
C ASP A 250 10.10 -18.97 -3.83
N TYR A 251 9.71 -17.70 -4.00
CA TYR A 251 10.14 -16.84 -5.11
C TYR A 251 11.09 -15.71 -4.67
N ALA A 252 11.60 -15.72 -3.43
CA ALA A 252 12.44 -14.63 -2.93
C ALA A 252 13.70 -14.40 -3.77
N GLU A 253 14.39 -15.47 -4.19
CA GLU A 253 15.60 -15.35 -5.01
C GLU A 253 15.30 -14.77 -6.40
N GLU A 254 14.18 -15.18 -7.02
CA GLU A 254 13.73 -14.61 -8.29
C GLU A 254 13.36 -13.13 -8.10
N PHE A 255 12.66 -12.80 -7.01
CA PHE A 255 12.25 -11.44 -6.70
C PHE A 255 13.45 -10.51 -6.52
N GLU A 256 14.41 -10.88 -5.67
CA GLU A 256 15.61 -10.09 -5.43
C GLU A 256 16.42 -9.88 -6.73
N LYS A 257 16.48 -10.91 -7.57
CA LYS A 257 17.23 -10.87 -8.81
C LYS A 257 16.59 -10.00 -9.89
N TRP A 258 15.26 -9.99 -10.00
CA TRP A 258 14.56 -9.37 -11.13
C TRP A 258 13.66 -8.19 -10.74
N CYS A 259 13.00 -8.26 -9.59
CA CYS A 259 11.83 -7.44 -9.26
C CYS A 259 12.03 -6.54 -8.03
N ALA A 260 13.10 -6.72 -7.25
CA ALA A 260 13.51 -5.79 -6.21
C ALA A 260 13.95 -4.46 -6.82
N GLU A 261 13.81 -3.38 -6.05
CA GLU A 261 14.21 -2.04 -6.48
C GLU A 261 15.73 -1.96 -6.73
N GLU A 262 16.50 -2.67 -5.92
CA GLU A 262 17.96 -2.75 -5.99
C GLU A 262 18.47 -3.84 -6.95
N SER A 263 17.59 -4.54 -7.67
CA SER A 263 17.99 -5.55 -8.66
C SER A 263 18.98 -4.96 -9.67
N GLU A 264 20.15 -5.58 -9.78
CA GLU A 264 21.17 -5.17 -10.76
C GLU A 264 20.64 -5.26 -12.20
N ILE A 265 19.84 -6.31 -12.49
CA ILE A 265 19.19 -6.47 -13.80
C ILE A 265 18.25 -5.30 -14.08
N PHE A 266 17.37 -4.96 -13.13
CA PHE A 266 16.43 -3.86 -13.31
C PHE A 266 17.16 -2.52 -13.54
N VAL A 267 18.19 -2.25 -12.75
CA VAL A 267 19.01 -1.02 -12.87
C VAL A 267 19.72 -0.96 -14.23
N GLU A 268 20.27 -2.07 -14.72
CA GLU A 268 20.90 -2.14 -16.04
C GLU A 268 19.91 -1.90 -17.18
N LEU A 269 18.73 -2.52 -17.12
CA LEU A 269 17.68 -2.31 -18.13
C LEU A 269 17.17 -0.86 -18.11
N GLN A 270 17.04 -0.26 -16.93
CA GLN A 270 16.69 1.16 -16.79
C GLN A 270 17.78 2.06 -17.39
N ALA A 271 19.04 1.66 -17.29
CA ALA A 271 20.17 2.33 -17.94
C ALA A 271 20.25 2.09 -19.46
N GLY A 272 19.37 1.26 -20.03
CA GLY A 272 19.24 1.00 -21.46
C GLY A 272 19.93 -0.28 -21.95
N ALA A 273 20.27 -1.22 -21.05
CA ALA A 273 20.62 -2.57 -21.46
C ALA A 273 19.44 -3.26 -22.17
N ALA A 274 19.74 -4.21 -23.05
CA ALA A 274 18.73 -4.97 -23.77
C ALA A 274 18.35 -6.24 -23.01
N LEU A 275 17.05 -6.46 -22.83
CA LEU A 275 16.51 -7.66 -22.18
C LEU A 275 16.89 -8.93 -22.92
N ALA A 276 16.95 -8.89 -24.26
CA ALA A 276 17.34 -10.02 -25.09
C ALA A 276 18.73 -10.58 -24.74
N SER A 277 19.69 -9.72 -24.36
CA SER A 277 21.09 -10.08 -24.09
C SER A 277 21.46 -10.06 -22.60
N ILE A 278 20.51 -9.85 -21.68
CA ILE A 278 20.82 -9.68 -20.24
C ILE A 278 21.47 -10.92 -19.60
N HIS A 279 21.21 -12.09 -20.17
CA HIS A 279 21.81 -13.37 -19.78
C HIS A 279 23.32 -13.46 -20.03
N GLU A 280 23.89 -12.56 -20.84
CA GLU A 280 25.33 -12.52 -21.07
C GLU A 280 26.09 -11.90 -19.89
N THR A 281 25.44 -11.05 -19.09
CA THR A 281 26.03 -10.36 -17.93
C THR A 281 25.60 -10.94 -16.59
N HIS A 282 24.51 -11.72 -16.55
CA HIS A 282 23.97 -12.32 -15.34
C HIS A 282 23.95 -13.84 -15.44
N GLU A 283 24.66 -14.53 -14.53
CA GLU A 283 24.67 -16.00 -14.49
C GLU A 283 23.37 -16.55 -13.88
N GLY A 284 23.04 -17.82 -14.19
CA GLY A 284 21.90 -18.51 -13.59
C GLY A 284 20.54 -17.94 -13.99
N ILE A 285 20.42 -17.39 -15.21
CA ILE A 285 19.15 -17.09 -15.87
C ILE A 285 19.08 -17.79 -17.22
N ILE A 286 17.86 -18.08 -17.67
CA ILE A 286 17.63 -18.65 -18.99
C ILE A 286 17.83 -17.56 -20.05
N GLU A 287 18.47 -17.90 -21.17
CA GLU A 287 18.64 -16.99 -22.31
C GLU A 287 17.29 -16.51 -22.83
N ILE A 288 16.99 -15.21 -22.69
CA ILE A 288 15.82 -14.59 -23.34
C ILE A 288 16.01 -14.61 -24.86
N GLY A 289 17.19 -14.16 -25.33
CA GLY A 289 17.63 -14.28 -26.72
C GLY A 289 16.96 -13.29 -27.67
N ASP A 290 17.39 -13.29 -28.93
CA ASP A 290 16.91 -12.39 -30.01
C ASP A 290 15.62 -12.88 -30.70
N GLY A 291 14.99 -13.94 -30.19
CA GLY A 291 13.75 -14.46 -30.76
C GLY A 291 13.01 -15.46 -29.87
N PRO A 292 11.86 -15.95 -30.34
CA PRO A 292 11.11 -17.01 -29.67
C PRO A 292 11.93 -18.27 -29.46
N ALA A 293 11.73 -18.90 -28.29
CA ALA A 293 12.32 -20.19 -27.93
C ALA A 293 11.27 -21.03 -27.18
N ASP A 294 11.41 -22.36 -27.21
CA ASP A 294 10.52 -23.24 -26.44
C ASP A 294 10.62 -22.91 -24.95
N GLY A 295 9.47 -22.92 -24.27
CA GLY A 295 9.43 -22.71 -22.82
C GLY A 295 10.08 -23.85 -22.05
N SER A 296 10.52 -23.55 -20.82
CA SER A 296 11.35 -24.44 -20.02
C SER A 296 10.56 -25.04 -18.84
N PRO A 297 10.91 -26.26 -18.37
CA PRO A 297 10.40 -26.76 -17.10
C PRO A 297 10.91 -25.89 -15.93
N PRO A 298 10.35 -26.03 -14.72
CA PRO A 298 10.88 -25.35 -13.54
C PRO A 298 12.38 -25.60 -13.37
N MET A 299 13.17 -24.54 -13.27
CA MET A 299 14.58 -24.64 -12.89
C MET A 299 14.65 -25.32 -11.52
N MET A 300 15.40 -26.42 -11.43
CA MET A 300 15.64 -27.09 -10.16
C MET A 300 16.47 -26.14 -9.29
N MET A 301 15.83 -25.47 -8.33
CA MET A 301 16.54 -24.73 -7.28
C MET A 301 17.43 -25.74 -6.55
N GLU A 302 18.74 -25.68 -6.79
CA GLU A 302 19.71 -26.49 -6.05
C GLU A 302 19.71 -25.99 -4.60
N GLY A 303 18.96 -26.70 -3.74
CA GLY A 303 18.87 -26.43 -2.30
C GLY A 303 20.12 -26.79 -1.52
#